data_AF-A0A967LAW5-F1
#
_entry.id   AF-A0A967LAW5-F1
#
_cell.length_a   1.000
_cell.length_b   1.000
_cell.length_c   1.000
_cell.angle_alpha   90.00
_cell.angle_beta   90.00
_cell.angle_gamma   90.00
#
_symmetry.space_group_name_H-M   'P 1'
#
loop_
_entity.id
_entity.type
_entity.pdbx_description
1 polymer ?
#
loop_
_entity_poly.entity_id
_entity_poly.type
_entity_poly.pdbx_seq_one_letter_code
_entity_poly.pdbx_strand_id
1 'polypeptide(L)'
;MQKRLPTLLPLLLAVGAGVFLFAESARKPVAAMVWTHEASDIAVDPEVKFGALPNGLRYAIRKNAEPPGRVSLRLHIDAGSLHEAEDQRGLAHFLEHMVFNGSKNFPDVENLLGRMQRLGIAFGAHANAYTSFDE
;
A
#
# COMPACT_ATOMS: atom_id res chain seq x y z
N MET A 1 80.00 -4.74 3.08
CA MET A 1 79.92 -5.37 4.40
C MET A 1 79.02 -4.51 5.28
N GLN A 2 77.73 -4.85 5.39
CA GLN A 2 76.85 -4.69 6.55
C GLN A 2 75.46 -5.17 6.12
N LYS A 3 75.12 -6.39 6.55
CA LYS A 3 73.79 -7.01 6.47
C LYS A 3 72.97 -6.49 7.64
N ARG A 4 71.71 -6.08 7.43
CA ARG A 4 70.59 -6.32 8.38
C ARG A 4 69.27 -6.49 7.61
N LEU A 5 68.51 -7.47 8.09
CA LEU A 5 67.29 -8.13 7.57
C LEU A 5 66.04 -7.26 7.83
N PRO A 6 64.91 -7.46 7.11
CA PRO A 6 63.77 -6.55 7.08
C PRO A 6 62.84 -6.77 8.27
N THR A 7 62.21 -5.70 8.75
CA THR A 7 61.12 -5.77 9.72
C THR A 7 59.79 -5.63 8.98
N LEU A 8 59.07 -6.75 8.88
CA LEU A 8 57.66 -6.83 8.49
C LEU A 8 56.79 -6.58 9.73
N LEU A 9 55.90 -5.58 9.70
CA LEU A 9 54.52 -5.57 10.28
C LEU A 9 53.95 -4.13 10.34
N PRO A 10 52.62 -3.92 10.35
CA PRO A 10 51.54 -4.59 9.62
C PRO A 10 50.75 -3.62 8.73
N LEU A 11 50.08 -4.19 7.74
CA LEU A 11 48.98 -3.60 6.98
C LEU A 11 47.80 -3.36 7.94
N LEU A 12 47.51 -2.09 8.28
CA LEU A 12 46.23 -1.72 8.89
C LEU A 12 45.14 -1.81 7.81
N LEU A 13 44.44 -2.95 7.76
CA LEU A 13 43.13 -3.02 7.13
C LEU A 13 42.16 -2.24 8.05
N ALA A 14 41.97 -0.96 7.76
CA ALA A 14 40.81 -0.25 8.25
C ALA A 14 39.58 -0.84 7.54
N VAL A 15 39.00 -1.88 8.14
CA VAL A 15 37.63 -2.30 7.81
C VAL A 15 36.76 -1.14 8.26
N GLY A 16 36.53 -0.21 7.34
CA GLY A 16 35.53 0.83 7.51
C GLY A 16 34.19 0.14 7.71
N ALA A 17 33.79 0.00 8.97
CA ALA A 17 32.42 -0.26 9.34
C ALA A 17 31.60 0.92 8.81
N GLY A 18 31.17 0.80 7.56
CA GLY A 18 30.17 1.69 6.98
C GLY A 18 28.94 1.55 7.83
N VAL A 19 28.78 2.48 8.77
CA VAL A 19 27.51 2.72 9.43
C VAL A 19 26.57 3.11 8.31
N PHE A 20 25.81 2.14 7.81
CA PHE A 20 24.63 2.41 7.01
C PHE A 20 23.67 3.15 7.92
N LEU A 21 23.79 4.48 7.94
CA LEU A 21 22.74 5.37 8.40
C LEU A 21 21.56 5.11 7.47
N PHE A 22 20.67 4.21 7.88
CA PHE A 22 19.31 4.25 7.37
C PHE A 22 18.77 5.61 7.78
N ALA A 23 18.77 6.55 6.83
CA ALA A 23 17.98 7.76 6.97
C ALA A 23 16.54 7.29 7.10
N GLU A 24 16.05 7.25 8.33
CA GLU A 24 14.64 7.10 8.61
C GLU A 24 13.99 8.34 7.99
N SER A 25 13.53 8.19 6.74
CA SER A 25 12.75 9.20 6.06
C SER A 25 11.57 9.47 6.97
N ALA A 26 11.63 10.60 7.69
CA ALA A 26 10.56 11.04 8.55
C ALA A 26 9.32 11.13 7.67
N ARG A 27 8.41 10.15 7.81
CA ARG A 27 7.13 10.17 7.11
C ARG A 27 6.47 11.47 7.53
N LYS A 28 6.36 12.42 6.59
CA LYS A 28 5.55 13.62 6.82
C LYS A 28 4.18 13.12 7.30
N PRO A 29 3.63 13.68 8.39
CA PRO A 29 2.27 13.32 8.79
C PRO A 29 1.39 13.56 7.58
N VAL A 30 0.74 12.50 7.10
CA VAL A 30 -0.28 12.62 6.07
C VAL A 30 -1.35 13.50 6.71
N ALA A 31 -1.48 14.74 6.23
CA ALA A 31 -2.54 15.62 6.66
C ALA A 31 -3.84 14.82 6.57
N ALA A 32 -4.67 14.85 7.61
CA ALA A 32 -5.93 14.12 7.61
C ALA A 32 -6.69 14.53 6.35
N MET A 33 -6.80 13.62 5.39
CA MET A 33 -7.51 13.92 4.16
C MET A 33 -8.96 14.13 4.51
N VAL A 34 -9.42 15.36 4.36
CA VAL A 34 -10.80 15.75 4.58
C VAL A 34 -11.62 15.31 3.36
N TRP A 35 -12.93 15.06 3.49
CA TRP A 35 -13.73 14.84 2.30
C TRP A 35 -13.77 16.10 1.42
N THR A 36 -13.71 15.93 0.11
CA THR A 36 -13.68 17.06 -0.85
C THR A 36 -14.89 17.98 -0.70
N HIS A 37 -16.05 17.45 -0.36
CA HIS A 37 -17.26 18.22 -0.15
C HIS A 37 -17.22 19.12 1.09
N GLU A 38 -16.38 18.83 2.09
CA GLU A 38 -16.24 19.70 3.28
C GLU A 38 -15.54 21.02 2.94
N ALA A 39 -14.80 21.06 1.83
CA ALA A 39 -14.17 22.26 1.30
C ALA A 39 -14.97 22.91 0.15
N SER A 40 -16.22 22.47 -0.05
CA SER A 40 -17.08 22.88 -1.17
C SER A 40 -18.40 23.48 -0.68
N ASP A 41 -19.04 24.30 -1.52
CA ASP A 41 -20.39 24.82 -1.32
C ASP A 41 -21.49 23.93 -1.94
N ILE A 42 -21.10 22.82 -2.56
CA ILE A 42 -22.02 21.84 -3.14
C ILE A 42 -22.55 20.91 -2.04
N ALA A 43 -23.87 20.88 -1.89
CA ALA A 43 -24.53 19.96 -0.97
C ALA A 43 -24.29 18.49 -1.37
N VAL A 44 -23.95 17.67 -0.37
CA VAL A 44 -23.85 16.22 -0.55
C VAL A 44 -25.22 15.56 -0.63
N ASP A 45 -25.28 14.37 -1.22
CA ASP A 45 -26.46 13.51 -1.13
C ASP A 45 -26.73 13.16 0.36
N PRO A 46 -27.89 13.56 0.92
CA PRO A 46 -28.22 13.33 2.32
C PRO A 46 -28.39 11.84 2.65
N GLU A 47 -28.54 10.95 1.66
CA GLU A 47 -28.61 9.51 1.87
C GLU A 47 -27.24 8.87 2.11
N VAL A 48 -26.14 9.60 1.88
CA VAL A 48 -24.78 9.12 2.10
C VAL A 48 -24.33 9.48 3.51
N LYS A 49 -24.03 8.46 4.31
CA LYS A 49 -23.40 8.61 5.62
C LYS A 49 -21.89 8.60 5.48
N PHE A 50 -21.27 9.76 5.67
CA PHE A 50 -19.81 9.92 5.73
C PHE A 50 -19.29 9.80 7.16
N GLY A 51 -18.02 9.43 7.31
CA GLY A 51 -17.31 9.49 8.58
C GLY A 51 -15.86 9.04 8.46
N ALA A 52 -15.18 9.01 9.60
CA ALA A 52 -13.81 8.53 9.73
C ALA A 52 -13.66 7.71 11.02
N LEU A 53 -12.84 6.67 10.96
CA LEU A 53 -12.42 5.89 12.13
C LEU A 53 -11.26 6.59 12.87
N PRO A 54 -10.99 6.25 14.14
CA PRO A 54 -9.87 6.84 14.90
C PRO A 54 -8.49 6.66 14.25
N ASN A 55 -8.32 5.66 13.38
CA ASN A 55 -7.08 5.41 12.64
C ASN A 55 -6.97 6.21 11.33
N GLY A 56 -7.94 7.09 11.04
CA GLY A 56 -7.97 7.92 9.83
C GLY A 56 -8.65 7.27 8.62
N LEU A 57 -9.07 6.00 8.69
CA LEU A 57 -9.81 5.39 7.58
C LEU A 57 -11.17 6.07 7.43
N ARG A 58 -11.40 6.64 6.24
CA ARG A 58 -12.67 7.27 5.86
C ARG A 58 -13.64 6.23 5.32
N TYR A 59 -14.94 6.45 5.54
CA TYR A 59 -15.99 5.63 4.96
C TYR A 59 -17.16 6.49 4.45
N ALA A 60 -17.76 6.04 3.36
CA ALA A 60 -19.03 6.54 2.83
C ALA A 60 -19.98 5.35 2.67
N ILE A 61 -21.16 5.43 3.28
CA ILE A 61 -22.15 4.35 3.26
C ILE A 61 -23.45 4.90 2.71
N ARG A 62 -23.95 4.29 1.63
CA ARG A 62 -25.25 4.60 1.04
C ARG A 62 -26.12 3.34 1.05
N LYS A 63 -27.35 3.46 1.52
CA LYS A 63 -28.32 2.37 1.42
C LYS A 63 -28.81 2.27 -0.03
N ASN A 64 -28.76 1.07 -0.58
CA ASN A 64 -29.36 0.77 -1.87
C ASN A 64 -30.15 -0.54 -1.75
N ALA A 65 -31.41 -0.54 -2.17
CA ALA A 65 -32.30 -1.69 -2.05
C ALA A 65 -32.38 -2.52 -3.34
N GLU A 66 -31.85 -2.01 -4.46
CA GLU A 66 -31.94 -2.65 -5.77
C GLU A 66 -30.55 -2.91 -6.37
N PRO A 67 -30.19 -4.16 -6.68
CA PRO A 67 -30.96 -5.38 -6.46
C PRO A 67 -31.00 -5.83 -4.99
N PRO A 68 -32.09 -6.48 -4.55
CA PRO A 68 -32.28 -6.85 -3.16
C PRO A 68 -31.24 -7.86 -2.68
N GLY A 69 -30.91 -7.79 -1.39
CA GLY A 69 -30.01 -8.75 -0.73
C GLY A 69 -28.55 -8.65 -1.17
N ARG A 70 -28.13 -7.54 -1.78
CA ARG A 70 -26.76 -7.34 -2.29
C ARG A 70 -26.04 -6.23 -1.55
N VAL A 71 -24.71 -6.31 -1.54
CA VAL A 71 -23.80 -5.26 -1.07
C VAL A 71 -22.69 -5.06 -2.08
N SER A 72 -22.24 -3.81 -2.26
CA SER A 72 -21.01 -3.47 -2.95
C SER A 72 -20.04 -2.86 -1.95
N LEU A 73 -18.84 -3.40 -1.89
CA LEU A 73 -17.76 -2.92 -1.03
C LEU A 73 -16.60 -2.50 -1.92
N ARG A 74 -16.04 -1.32 -1.66
CA ARG A 74 -14.87 -0.79 -2.36
C ARG A 74 -13.90 -0.26 -1.32
N LEU A 75 -12.65 -0.68 -1.43
CA LEU A 75 -11.53 -0.05 -0.74
C LEU A 75 -10.82 0.81 -1.77
N HIS A 76 -10.82 2.12 -1.54
CA HIS A 76 -10.16 3.08 -2.40
C HIS A 76 -8.85 3.51 -1.74
N ILE A 77 -7.77 3.49 -2.52
CA ILE A 77 -6.45 3.97 -2.13
C ILE A 77 -6.19 5.23 -2.93
N ASP A 78 -6.04 6.36 -2.25
CA ASP A 78 -5.81 7.66 -2.89
C ASP A 78 -4.32 7.80 -3.26
N ALA A 79 -3.84 6.86 -4.07
CA ALA A 79 -2.48 6.79 -4.59
C ALA A 79 -2.38 5.81 -5.77
N GLY A 80 -2.38 6.35 -7.00
CA GLY A 80 -2.08 5.60 -8.23
C GLY A 80 -0.67 5.84 -8.79
N SER A 81 -0.49 5.55 -10.09
CA SER A 81 0.81 5.62 -10.78
C SER A 81 1.46 7.01 -10.84
N LEU A 82 0.71 8.11 -10.69
CA LEU A 82 1.28 9.47 -10.58
C LEU A 82 2.10 9.70 -9.31
N HIS A 83 1.92 8.83 -8.31
CA HIS A 83 2.62 8.92 -7.04
C HIS A 83 3.91 8.07 -7.01
N GLU A 84 4.23 7.37 -8.09
CA GLU A 84 5.44 6.57 -8.22
C GLU A 84 6.68 7.46 -8.43
N ALA A 85 7.78 7.12 -7.77
CA ALA A 85 9.09 7.67 -8.12
C ALA A 85 9.59 7.08 -9.46
N GLU A 86 10.61 7.71 -10.05
CA GLU A 86 11.20 7.27 -11.34
C GLU A 86 11.68 5.81 -11.33
N ASP A 87 12.17 5.33 -10.19
CA ASP A 87 12.62 3.95 -9.96
C ASP A 87 11.50 2.99 -9.53
N GLN A 88 10.26 3.47 -9.45
CA GLN A 88 9.07 2.72 -9.01
C GLN A 88 8.02 2.56 -10.12
N ARG A 89 8.36 2.84 -11.38
CA ARG A 89 7.40 2.79 -12.48
C ARG A 89 6.72 1.43 -12.62
N GLY A 90 5.40 1.42 -12.49
CA GLY A 90 4.55 0.22 -12.51
C GLY A 90 4.37 -0.46 -11.15
N LEU A 91 4.93 0.09 -10.07
CA LEU A 91 4.84 -0.48 -8.74
C LEU A 91 3.41 -0.44 -8.17
N ALA A 92 2.63 0.61 -8.41
CA ALA A 92 1.26 0.72 -7.94
C ALA A 92 0.41 -0.44 -8.49
N HIS A 93 0.48 -0.65 -9.81
CA HIS A 93 -0.21 -1.76 -10.47
C HIS A 93 0.35 -3.10 -10.02
N PHE A 94 1.66 -3.24 -9.88
CA PHE A 94 2.26 -4.47 -9.35
C PHE A 94 1.73 -4.80 -7.95
N LEU A 95 1.68 -3.82 -7.05
CA LEU A 95 1.16 -3.99 -5.68
C LEU A 95 -0.32 -4.37 -5.68
N GLU A 96 -1.12 -3.82 -6.59
CA GLU A 96 -2.53 -4.19 -6.77
C GLU A 96 -2.67 -5.70 -7.08
N HIS A 97 -1.87 -6.27 -7.97
CA HIS A 97 -1.85 -7.73 -8.17
C HIS A 97 -1.41 -8.47 -6.90
N MET A 98 -0.40 -7.96 -6.21
CA MET A 98 0.17 -8.64 -5.04
C MET A 98 -0.78 -8.73 -3.84
N VAL A 99 -1.81 -7.89 -3.73
CA VAL A 99 -2.79 -8.00 -2.64
C VAL A 99 -3.57 -9.33 -2.67
N PHE A 100 -3.62 -9.99 -3.83
CA PHE A 100 -4.25 -11.30 -4.00
C PHE A 100 -3.27 -12.47 -3.88
N ASN A 101 -1.97 -12.20 -3.76
CA ASN A 101 -0.92 -13.21 -3.78
C ASN A 101 -0.45 -13.69 -2.41
N GLY A 102 -0.89 -13.04 -1.33
CA GLY A 102 -0.60 -13.50 0.02
C GLY A 102 -0.81 -12.43 1.09
N SER A 103 -1.21 -12.87 2.28
CA SER A 103 -1.37 -12.05 3.48
C SER A 103 -1.09 -12.89 4.73
N LYS A 104 -1.00 -12.25 5.89
CA LYS A 104 -0.76 -12.95 7.17
C LYS A 104 -1.74 -14.10 7.44
N ASN A 105 -3.02 -13.94 7.06
CA ASN A 105 -4.07 -14.93 7.34
C ASN A 105 -4.35 -15.86 6.15
N PHE A 106 -3.92 -15.48 4.95
CA PHE A 106 -4.03 -16.26 3.71
C PHE A 106 -2.67 -16.19 3.00
N PRO A 107 -1.72 -17.06 3.37
CA PRO A 107 -0.30 -16.87 3.02
C PRO A 107 0.00 -17.01 1.54
N ASP A 108 -0.88 -17.65 0.78
CA ASP A 108 -0.73 -17.89 -0.65
C ASP A 108 -2.07 -17.69 -1.39
N VAL A 109 -1.95 -17.58 -2.71
CA VAL A 109 -3.07 -17.43 -3.66
C VAL A 109 -4.10 -18.55 -3.48
N GLU A 110 -3.65 -19.80 -3.33
CA GLU A 110 -4.53 -20.98 -3.29
C GLU A 110 -5.47 -20.95 -2.08
N ASN A 111 -4.96 -20.56 -0.91
CA ASN A 111 -5.76 -20.44 0.30
C ASN A 111 -6.78 -19.30 0.23
N LEU A 112 -6.39 -18.13 -0.29
CA LEU A 112 -7.30 -17.01 -0.49
C LEU A 112 -8.38 -17.36 -1.51
N LEU A 113 -7.98 -17.83 -2.70
CA LEU A 113 -8.88 -18.21 -3.78
C LEU A 113 -9.83 -19.33 -3.37
N GLY A 114 -9.30 -20.38 -2.75
CA GLY A 114 -10.11 -21.48 -2.26
C GLY A 114 -11.15 -21.01 -1.23
N ARG A 115 -10.80 -20.03 -0.38
CA ARG A 115 -11.77 -19.43 0.54
C ARG A 115 -12.83 -18.61 -0.18
N MET A 116 -12.44 -17.78 -1.14
CA MET A 116 -13.36 -16.98 -1.94
C MET A 116 -14.35 -17.86 -2.71
N GLN A 117 -13.86 -18.91 -3.37
CA GLN A 117 -14.68 -19.87 -4.12
C GLN A 117 -15.67 -20.61 -3.21
N ARG A 118 -15.25 -21.06 -2.02
CA ARG A 118 -16.17 -21.67 -1.03
C ARG A 118 -17.29 -20.73 -0.58
N LEU A 119 -17.07 -19.43 -0.65
CA LEU A 119 -18.08 -18.40 -0.36
C LEU A 119 -18.88 -17.98 -1.61
N GLY A 120 -18.64 -18.60 -2.78
CA GLY A 120 -19.28 -18.25 -4.05
C GLY A 120 -18.71 -16.99 -4.71
N ILE A 121 -17.56 -16.48 -4.25
CA ILE A 121 -16.91 -15.29 -4.80
C ILE A 121 -15.95 -15.72 -5.92
N ALA A 122 -16.05 -15.05 -7.06
CA ALA A 122 -15.25 -15.31 -8.25
C ALA A 122 -14.55 -14.02 -8.69
N PHE A 123 -13.28 -14.11 -9.08
CA PHE A 123 -12.60 -12.98 -9.71
C PHE A 123 -13.27 -12.59 -11.03
N GLY A 124 -13.26 -11.30 -11.37
CA GLY A 124 -13.97 -10.76 -12.52
C GLY A 124 -15.45 -10.51 -12.22
N ALA A 125 -16.19 -11.55 -11.85
CA ALA A 125 -17.64 -11.44 -11.65
C ALA A 125 -18.02 -10.76 -10.33
N HIS A 126 -17.29 -11.05 -9.25
CA HIS A 126 -17.64 -10.60 -7.90
C HIS A 126 -16.54 -9.75 -7.25
N ALA A 127 -15.27 -10.13 -7.47
CA ALA A 127 -14.10 -9.42 -6.94
C ALA A 127 -13.24 -8.90 -8.09
N ASN A 128 -12.88 -7.62 -8.03
CA ASN A 128 -12.04 -6.93 -9.00
C ASN A 128 -11.15 -5.93 -8.27
N ALA A 129 -10.08 -5.53 -8.95
CA ALA A 129 -9.27 -4.38 -8.62
C ALA A 129 -8.84 -3.71 -9.93
N TYR A 130 -8.37 -2.47 -9.81
CA TYR A 130 -7.77 -1.72 -10.89
C TYR A 130 -6.77 -0.73 -10.29
N THR A 131 -5.86 -0.26 -11.13
CA THR A 131 -4.95 0.84 -10.83
C THR A 131 -5.07 1.89 -11.93
N SER A 132 -5.08 3.15 -11.54
CA SER A 132 -5.16 4.34 -12.37
C SER A 132 -3.95 5.25 -12.13
N PHE A 133 -4.06 6.49 -12.61
CA PHE A 133 -3.08 7.55 -12.35
C PHE A 133 -3.13 8.02 -10.90
N ASP A 134 -4.31 8.17 -10.33
CA ASP A 134 -4.58 8.78 -9.04
C ASP A 134 -5.03 7.79 -7.95
N GLU A 135 -5.45 6.58 -8.33
CA GLU A 135 -5.93 5.53 -7.41
C GLU A 135 -5.51 4.10 -7.79
#